data_AF-A0A160KVE5-F1
#
_entry.id   AF-A0A160KVE5-F1
#
_cell.length_a   1.000
_cell.length_b   1.000
_cell.length_c   1.000
_cell.angle_alpha   90.00
_cell.angle_beta   90.00
_cell.angle_gamma   90.00
#
_symmetry.space_group_name_H-M   'P 1'
#
loop_
_entity.id
_entity.type
_entity.pdbx_description
1 polymer ?
#
loop_
_entity_poly.entity_id
_entity_poly.type
_entity_poly.pdbx_seq_one_letter_code
_entity_poly.pdbx_strand_id
1 'polypeptide(L)'
;MNDKSRMRLAIIIALPLCASGLYVSPSAFASEVKSGDLIVELEATGASVATSHPDKAVEMVEGEAREGETVQLVDVDGEAALVTVQYRPIGDLAGRAEPASSNQADDSGTTTAPAPSMTTIDGTIFSSGNFGGTVDRGERLEAAPDFASAITAESASFDWDKSGSPEYSVLRDGDEIGSSTDGKFTDSSLQPGLSYDYLLEGEADELGNVASRSLTVRTLGESDNRSDQVLQPLGYQPYTTAYDYKTFIPNDKVNNFAAQLGCGLESDEFFMGDNRNFIGPGAGAPYSTPSYRTQMFLNVNWDNTAPYDLTYVKSVGPTRKLNSSGDVIETRTASDAGMVFQNPTRSGNLVTFGVSHEVGDPFCVAGAVRYSLTWVKIYRSGSVSIEGSRQPVPSHEAYARFSSSDGSESWKTLYQATGTNFNCLLPAICTSENINETVSG
;
A
#
# COMPACT_ATOMS: atom_id res chain seq x y z
N MET A 1 50.72 -78.77 -17.04
CA MET A 1 51.46 -77.52 -17.30
C MET A 1 50.60 -76.66 -18.21
N ASN A 2 50.31 -75.45 -17.74
CA ASN A 2 49.43 -74.40 -18.25
C ASN A 2 47.92 -74.65 -18.28
N ASP A 3 47.21 -73.64 -17.75
CA ASP A 3 45.94 -73.66 -17.03
C ASP A 3 45.02 -72.54 -17.55
N LYS A 4 43.71 -72.79 -17.45
CA LYS A 4 42.52 -71.89 -17.53
C LYS A 4 42.27 -71.09 -18.82
N SER A 5 41.16 -71.29 -19.55
CA SER A 5 39.73 -71.15 -19.18
C SER A 5 39.29 -69.70 -18.96
N ARG A 6 38.46 -69.13 -19.86
CA ARG A 6 37.02 -68.88 -19.64
C ARG A 6 36.37 -68.04 -20.74
N MET A 7 35.15 -68.48 -21.03
CA MET A 7 34.11 -68.01 -21.94
C MET A 7 33.26 -66.92 -21.27
N ARG A 8 32.76 -65.93 -22.03
CA ARG A 8 31.45 -65.28 -21.77
C ARG A 8 30.73 -65.00 -23.08
N LEU A 9 29.51 -65.52 -23.13
CA LEU A 9 28.54 -65.59 -24.21
C LEU A 9 27.67 -64.32 -24.17
N ALA A 10 27.53 -63.62 -25.30
CA ALA A 10 26.57 -62.54 -25.47
C ALA A 10 25.34 -63.10 -26.20
N ILE A 11 24.20 -63.15 -25.51
CA ILE A 11 22.91 -63.57 -26.07
C ILE A 11 22.12 -62.31 -26.41
N ILE A 12 21.74 -62.20 -27.68
CA ILE A 12 20.79 -61.23 -28.24
C ILE A 12 19.38 -61.77 -27.97
N ILE A 13 18.54 -60.99 -27.28
CA ILE A 13 17.09 -61.24 -27.18
C ILE A 13 16.38 -60.02 -27.74
N ALA A 14 15.67 -60.23 -28.85
CA ALA A 14 14.65 -59.33 -29.36
C ALA A 14 13.34 -59.57 -28.61
N LEU A 15 12.67 -58.50 -28.19
CA LEU A 15 11.34 -58.52 -27.57
C LEU A 15 10.31 -57.81 -28.46
N PRO A 16 9.03 -58.27 -28.47
CA PRO A 16 7.95 -57.70 -29.28
C PRO A 16 7.13 -56.63 -28.54
N LEU A 17 6.32 -55.90 -29.34
CA LEU A 17 5.38 -54.82 -29.00
C LEU A 17 4.34 -55.18 -27.91
N CYS A 18 4.01 -54.20 -27.03
CA CYS A 18 2.68 -53.54 -26.94
C CYS A 18 2.50 -52.65 -25.68
N ALA A 19 1.82 -51.51 -25.87
CA ALA A 19 1.06 -50.65 -24.93
C ALA A 19 1.80 -50.11 -23.67
N SER A 20 1.78 -48.82 -23.35
CA SER A 20 0.60 -48.00 -23.04
C SER A 20 1.04 -46.53 -22.88
N GLY A 21 0.14 -45.60 -23.18
CA GLY A 21 0.40 -44.16 -23.18
C GLY A 21 0.82 -43.60 -21.82
N LEU A 22 1.69 -42.59 -21.89
CA LEU A 22 1.85 -41.58 -20.85
C LEU A 22 1.38 -40.26 -21.43
N TYR A 23 0.29 -39.79 -20.84
CA TYR A 23 -0.25 -38.44 -20.95
C TYR A 23 0.87 -37.42 -20.72
N VAL A 24 1.05 -36.52 -21.69
CA VAL A 24 1.69 -35.23 -21.45
C VAL A 24 0.55 -34.30 -21.07
N SER A 25 0.57 -33.77 -19.84
CA SER A 25 -0.28 -32.64 -19.46
C SER A 25 0.57 -31.37 -19.52
N PRO A 26 0.37 -30.49 -20.51
CA PRO A 26 0.57 -29.07 -20.29
C PRO A 26 -0.78 -28.50 -19.86
N SER A 27 -0.98 -28.32 -18.55
CA SER A 27 -2.03 -27.42 -18.08
C SER A 27 -1.54 -25.99 -18.22
N ALA A 28 -1.45 -25.52 -19.47
CA ALA A 28 -1.58 -24.10 -19.74
C ALA A 28 -3.09 -23.83 -19.69
N PHE A 29 -3.57 -23.25 -18.58
CA PHE A 29 -4.86 -22.58 -18.61
C PHE A 29 -4.68 -21.30 -19.44
N ALA A 30 -4.70 -21.45 -20.76
CA ALA A 30 -5.15 -20.36 -21.60
C ALA A 30 -6.64 -20.24 -21.34
N SER A 31 -7.03 -19.27 -20.52
CA SER A 31 -8.42 -18.84 -20.40
C SER A 31 -8.91 -18.49 -21.80
N GLU A 32 -9.92 -19.21 -22.28
CA GLU A 32 -10.57 -18.91 -23.56
C GLU A 32 -11.39 -17.62 -23.34
N VAL A 33 -10.80 -16.49 -23.71
CA VAL A 33 -11.39 -15.14 -23.55
C VAL A 33 -12.72 -15.12 -24.30
N LYS A 34 -13.81 -14.86 -23.60
CA LYS A 34 -15.15 -14.84 -24.20
C LYS A 34 -15.30 -13.61 -25.10
N SER A 35 -16.12 -13.79 -26.13
CA SER A 35 -16.64 -12.71 -26.98
C SER A 35 -17.49 -11.74 -26.13
N GLY A 36 -16.83 -10.74 -25.54
CA GLY A 36 -17.42 -9.78 -24.59
C GLY A 36 -16.39 -9.19 -23.62
N ASP A 37 -15.25 -9.85 -23.40
CA ASP A 37 -14.31 -9.36 -22.38
C ASP A 37 -13.60 -8.06 -22.84
N LEU A 38 -13.71 -7.00 -22.04
CA LEU A 38 -12.95 -5.76 -22.24
C LEU A 38 -11.58 -5.88 -21.58
N ILE A 39 -10.55 -5.43 -22.29
CA ILE A 39 -9.17 -5.38 -21.82
C ILE A 39 -8.78 -3.92 -21.65
N VAL A 40 -8.19 -3.58 -20.50
CA VAL A 40 -7.56 -2.27 -20.28
C VAL A 40 -6.08 -2.36 -20.57
N GLU A 41 -5.55 -1.36 -21.28
CA GLU A 41 -4.10 -1.22 -21.49
C GLU A 41 -3.64 0.18 -21.09
N LEU A 42 -2.53 0.25 -20.34
CA LEU A 42 -1.89 1.52 -20.00
C LEU A 42 -1.31 2.17 -21.26
N GLU A 43 -1.58 3.46 -21.41
CA GLU A 43 -1.15 4.29 -22.53
C GLU A 43 -0.30 5.45 -22.03
N ALA A 44 0.44 6.09 -22.93
CA ALA A 44 1.36 7.17 -22.57
C ALA A 44 0.69 8.36 -21.86
N THR A 45 -0.63 8.53 -21.98
CA THR A 45 -1.40 9.65 -21.42
C THR A 45 -2.70 9.20 -20.75
N GLY A 46 -2.89 7.91 -20.49
CA GLY A 46 -4.18 7.40 -20.03
C GLY A 46 -4.28 5.88 -20.13
N ALA A 47 -5.45 5.39 -20.50
CA ALA A 47 -5.65 3.97 -20.80
C ALA A 47 -6.51 3.79 -22.05
N SER A 48 -6.28 2.71 -22.78
CA SER A 48 -7.18 2.24 -23.82
C SER A 48 -8.02 1.09 -23.27
N VAL A 49 -9.30 1.06 -23.64
CA VAL A 49 -10.20 -0.06 -23.35
C VAL A 49 -10.66 -0.64 -24.65
N ALA A 50 -10.38 -1.92 -24.85
CA ALA A 50 -10.63 -2.60 -26.12
C ALA A 50 -11.43 -3.89 -25.92
N THR A 51 -12.28 -4.22 -26.90
CA THR A 51 -12.85 -5.57 -26.97
C THR A 51 -11.74 -6.59 -27.25
N SER A 52 -11.87 -7.79 -26.68
CA SER A 52 -11.01 -8.94 -26.97
C SER A 52 -11.13 -9.47 -28.41
N HIS A 53 -11.98 -8.86 -29.25
CA HIS A 53 -12.30 -9.29 -30.61
C HIS A 53 -11.30 -8.80 -31.68
N PRO A 54 -11.18 -9.52 -32.81
CA PRO A 54 -10.25 -9.18 -33.88
C PRO A 54 -10.57 -7.85 -34.59
N ASP A 55 -11.83 -7.43 -34.61
CA ASP A 55 -12.26 -6.09 -35.00
C ASP A 55 -12.33 -5.21 -33.74
N LYS A 56 -11.16 -4.86 -33.17
CA LYS A 56 -11.04 -4.12 -31.91
C LYS A 56 -11.81 -2.80 -31.97
N ALA A 57 -12.92 -2.70 -31.26
CA ALA A 57 -13.45 -1.41 -30.83
C ALA A 57 -12.56 -0.94 -29.67
N VAL A 58 -12.03 0.27 -29.77
CA VAL A 58 -11.12 0.85 -28.77
C VAL A 58 -11.67 2.20 -28.37
N GLU A 59 -11.87 2.39 -27.06
CA GLU A 59 -12.14 3.69 -26.47
C GLU A 59 -10.91 4.15 -25.69
N MET A 60 -10.54 5.41 -25.86
CA MET A 60 -9.44 6.01 -25.13
C MET A 60 -9.98 6.79 -23.94
N VAL A 61 -9.50 6.47 -22.75
CA VAL A 61 -9.67 7.30 -21.56
C VAL A 61 -8.39 8.11 -21.41
N GLU A 62 -8.43 9.35 -21.92
CA GLU A 62 -7.37 10.32 -21.64
C GLU A 62 -7.42 10.63 -20.15
N GLY A 63 -6.34 10.32 -19.44
CA GLY A 63 -6.27 10.66 -18.04
C GLY A 63 -5.64 12.04 -17.86
N GLU A 64 -5.99 12.68 -16.75
CA GLU A 64 -5.47 13.98 -16.38
C GLU A 64 -4.33 13.79 -15.37
N ALA A 65 -3.09 13.66 -15.86
CA ALA A 65 -1.91 13.54 -15.00
C ALA A 65 -1.74 14.74 -14.03
N ARG A 66 -2.43 15.86 -14.22
CA ARG A 66 -2.45 16.96 -13.23
C ARG A 66 -3.45 16.71 -12.11
N GLU A 67 -4.49 15.92 -12.35
CA GLU A 67 -5.49 15.56 -11.35
C GLU A 67 -5.13 14.30 -10.58
N GLY A 68 -4.07 13.59 -10.95
CA GLY A 68 -3.57 12.40 -10.28
C GLY A 68 -4.40 11.14 -10.48
N GLU A 69 -5.65 11.30 -10.86
CA GLU A 69 -6.55 10.20 -11.17
C GLU A 69 -7.71 10.65 -12.04
N THR A 70 -8.10 9.76 -12.95
CA THR A 70 -9.29 9.88 -13.79
C THR A 70 -10.18 8.67 -13.57
N VAL A 71 -11.47 8.90 -13.35
CA VAL A 71 -12.51 7.86 -13.25
C VAL A 71 -13.61 8.21 -14.23
N GLN A 72 -13.89 7.34 -15.19
CA GLN A 72 -14.85 7.59 -16.26
C GLN A 72 -15.67 6.35 -16.58
N LEU A 73 -16.98 6.53 -16.78
CA LEU A 73 -17.83 5.51 -17.38
C LEU A 73 -17.78 5.66 -18.90
N VAL A 74 -17.33 4.61 -19.59
CA VAL A 74 -17.27 4.53 -21.05
C VAL A 74 -18.22 3.46 -21.58
N ASP A 75 -18.50 3.50 -22.89
CA ASP A 75 -19.23 2.44 -23.60
C ASP A 75 -18.40 1.97 -24.78
N VAL A 76 -18.05 0.69 -24.78
CA VAL A 76 -17.24 0.05 -25.81
C VAL A 76 -18.09 -1.02 -26.46
N ASP A 77 -18.48 -0.79 -27.71
CA ASP A 77 -19.33 -1.71 -28.49
C ASP A 77 -20.66 -2.10 -27.80
N GLY A 78 -21.27 -1.16 -27.07
CA GLY A 78 -22.53 -1.37 -26.35
C GLY A 78 -22.38 -1.99 -24.95
N GLU A 79 -21.15 -2.21 -24.49
CA GLU A 79 -20.85 -2.61 -23.12
C GLU A 79 -20.32 -1.43 -22.30
N ALA A 80 -20.94 -1.18 -21.15
CA ALA A 80 -20.49 -0.14 -20.24
C ALA A 80 -19.32 -0.62 -19.39
N ALA A 81 -18.32 0.25 -19.20
CA ALA A 81 -17.16 -0.01 -18.34
C ALA A 81 -16.82 1.20 -17.47
N LEU A 82 -16.61 0.98 -16.18
CA LEU A 82 -16.02 1.97 -15.28
C LEU A 82 -14.50 1.85 -15.36
N VAL A 83 -13.85 2.90 -15.84
CA VAL A 83 -12.41 2.95 -16.06
C VAL A 83 -11.78 3.87 -15.04
N THR A 84 -10.79 3.36 -14.33
CA THR A 84 -9.96 4.14 -13.40
C THR A 84 -8.53 4.18 -13.95
N VAL A 85 -7.94 5.36 -13.97
CA VAL A 85 -6.54 5.59 -14.37
C VAL A 85 -5.85 6.37 -13.26
N GLN A 86 -4.81 5.80 -12.68
CA GLN A 86 -4.04 6.39 -11.59
C GLN A 86 -2.64 6.78 -12.06
N TYR A 87 -2.22 7.97 -11.65
CA TYR A 87 -0.88 8.49 -11.92
C TYR A 87 -0.05 8.49 -10.65
N ARG A 88 1.27 8.35 -10.81
CA ARG A 88 2.22 8.51 -9.73
C ARG A 88 3.03 9.81 -9.84
N PRO A 89 3.52 10.35 -8.72
CA PRO A 89 4.53 11.41 -8.74
C PRO A 89 5.75 11.01 -9.59
N ILE A 90 6.33 11.96 -10.31
CA ILE A 90 7.70 11.79 -10.80
C ILE A 90 8.57 11.69 -9.55
N GLY A 91 9.21 10.53 -9.35
CA GLY A 91 10.11 10.32 -8.22
C GLY A 91 11.06 11.50 -8.07
N ASP A 92 11.06 12.11 -6.89
CA ASP A 92 11.74 13.35 -6.53
C ASP A 92 13.09 13.45 -7.26
N LEU A 93 13.16 14.38 -8.22
CA LEU A 93 14.32 14.57 -9.09
C LEU A 93 15.54 14.83 -8.21
N ALA A 94 16.35 13.79 -8.01
CA ALA A 94 17.59 13.86 -7.27
C ALA A 94 18.43 15.08 -7.75
N GLY A 95 18.46 16.13 -6.94
CA GLY A 95 19.48 17.18 -6.98
C GLY A 95 19.55 18.07 -8.23
N ARG A 96 18.47 18.32 -8.98
CA ARG A 96 18.52 19.31 -10.09
C ARG A 96 17.57 20.48 -9.88
N ALA A 97 18.15 21.60 -9.44
CA ALA A 97 17.65 22.91 -9.80
C ALA A 97 17.77 23.06 -11.32
N GLU A 98 16.66 22.94 -12.04
CA GLU A 98 16.49 23.50 -13.39
C GLU A 98 15.09 24.14 -13.43
N PRO A 99 14.96 25.33 -14.05
CA PRO A 99 13.88 26.25 -13.75
C PRO A 99 12.56 25.76 -14.33
N ALA A 100 11.49 26.02 -13.59
CA ALA A 100 10.14 25.97 -14.14
C ALA A 100 10.13 26.68 -15.49
N SER A 101 9.69 25.99 -16.55
CA SER A 101 9.27 26.67 -17.75
C SER A 101 8.07 27.52 -17.35
N SER A 102 8.33 28.82 -17.24
CA SER A 102 7.34 29.87 -17.04
C SER A 102 6.16 29.68 -18.00
N ASN A 103 4.98 29.42 -17.44
CA ASN A 103 3.72 30.10 -17.78
C ASN A 103 2.57 29.55 -16.93
N GLN A 104 2.71 29.65 -15.62
CA GLN A 104 1.56 29.92 -14.76
C GLN A 104 2.12 30.71 -13.57
N ALA A 105 1.96 32.03 -13.63
CA ALA A 105 2.20 32.88 -12.49
C ALA A 105 1.16 32.48 -11.44
N ASP A 106 1.59 31.82 -10.37
CA ASP A 106 0.80 31.73 -9.16
C ASP A 106 1.53 32.45 -8.04
N ASP A 107 0.74 33.25 -7.33
CA ASP A 107 1.14 34.23 -6.34
C ASP A 107 1.81 33.52 -5.15
N SER A 108 3.14 33.48 -5.16
CA SER A 108 3.94 32.84 -4.10
C SER A 108 4.00 33.71 -2.85
N GLY A 109 2.84 33.90 -2.22
CA GLY A 109 2.80 34.09 -0.78
C GLY A 109 3.36 32.82 -0.13
N THR A 110 4.50 32.92 0.55
CA THR A 110 5.00 31.84 1.41
C THR A 110 4.05 31.68 2.58
N THR A 111 2.97 30.92 2.37
CA THR A 111 2.08 30.50 3.43
C THR A 111 2.82 29.41 4.21
N THR A 112 3.18 29.71 5.45
CA THR A 112 3.72 28.72 6.39
C THR A 112 2.57 27.92 6.98
N ALA A 113 2.72 26.59 7.08
CA ALA A 113 1.69 25.76 7.69
C ALA A 113 1.37 26.27 9.10
N PRO A 114 0.08 26.26 9.52
CA PRO A 114 -0.29 26.62 10.88
C PRO A 114 0.53 25.86 11.92
N ALA A 115 0.84 26.53 13.03
CA ALA A 115 1.53 25.87 14.14
C ALA A 115 0.67 24.72 14.70
N PRO A 116 1.27 23.58 15.08
CA PRO A 116 0.53 22.48 15.65
C PRO A 116 -0.10 22.87 17.00
N SER A 117 -1.26 22.28 17.26
CA SER A 117 -1.93 22.31 18.55
C SER A 117 -1.51 21.09 19.38
N MET A 118 -1.34 21.30 20.69
CA MET A 118 -0.98 20.23 21.62
C MET A 118 -2.18 19.94 22.52
N THR A 119 -2.61 18.68 22.56
CA THR A 119 -3.72 18.22 23.40
C THR A 119 -3.28 17.02 24.24
N THR A 120 -3.74 16.95 25.48
CA THR A 120 -3.52 15.78 26.35
C THR A 120 -4.83 15.06 26.60
N ILE A 121 -4.88 13.76 26.28
CA ILE A 121 -6.02 12.87 26.50
C ILE A 121 -5.51 11.65 27.24
N ASP A 122 -6.07 11.35 28.41
CA ASP A 122 -5.69 10.21 29.26
C ASP A 122 -4.18 10.12 29.55
N GLY A 123 -3.52 11.28 29.69
CA GLY A 123 -2.08 11.39 29.95
C GLY A 123 -1.19 11.22 28.71
N THR A 124 -1.76 10.98 27.54
CA THR A 124 -1.06 10.93 26.25
C THR A 124 -1.10 12.29 25.57
N ILE A 125 0.04 12.72 25.04
CA ILE A 125 0.17 13.99 24.33
C ILE A 125 0.00 13.74 22.82
N PHE A 126 -0.82 14.59 22.19
CA PHE A 126 -1.09 14.60 20.77
C PHE A 126 -0.69 15.95 20.18
N SER A 127 0.05 15.92 19.09
CA SER A 127 0.38 17.06 18.25
C SER A 127 -0.48 17.00 17.00
N SER A 128 -1.37 17.97 16.80
CA SER A 128 -2.32 17.97 15.68
C SER A 128 -2.30 19.27 14.90
N GLY A 129 -2.69 19.22 13.64
CA GLY A 129 -2.73 20.41 12.79
C GLY A 129 -3.48 20.18 11.49
N ASN A 130 -3.60 21.25 10.71
CA ASN A 130 -4.06 21.23 9.33
C ASN A 130 -2.96 21.86 8.49
N PHE A 131 -2.59 21.26 7.35
CA PHE A 131 -1.56 21.79 6.47
C PHE A 131 -1.97 23.10 5.76
N GLY A 132 -3.26 23.45 5.75
CA GLY A 132 -3.79 24.71 5.24
C GLY A 132 -3.61 24.86 3.71
N GLY A 133 -3.46 26.09 3.23
CA GLY A 133 -3.27 26.39 1.80
C GLY A 133 -1.84 26.20 1.28
N THR A 134 -0.92 25.64 2.07
CA THR A 134 0.52 25.60 1.74
C THR A 134 0.90 24.40 0.86
N VAL A 135 -0.05 23.52 0.60
CA VAL A 135 0.11 22.16 0.03
C VAL A 135 -0.52 22.00 -1.35
N ASP A 136 -0.92 23.10 -2.01
CA ASP A 136 -1.47 23.11 -3.39
C ASP A 136 -0.39 23.29 -4.47
N ARG A 137 0.82 22.78 -4.25
CA ARG A 137 1.89 22.84 -5.25
C ARG A 137 1.78 21.61 -6.15
N GLY A 138 0.75 21.56 -6.99
CA GLY A 138 0.43 20.42 -7.86
C GLY A 138 1.66 19.63 -8.27
N GLU A 139 1.82 18.43 -7.69
CA GLU A 139 3.02 17.65 -7.85
C GLU A 139 3.18 17.27 -9.31
N ARG A 140 4.42 17.30 -9.81
CA ARG A 140 4.65 16.86 -11.17
C ARG A 140 4.50 15.34 -11.20
N LEU A 141 3.41 14.86 -11.77
CA LEU A 141 3.17 13.44 -11.95
C LEU A 141 3.84 12.91 -13.22
N GLU A 142 4.09 11.61 -13.25
CA GLU A 142 4.51 10.92 -14.46
C GLU A 142 3.48 11.10 -15.55
N ALA A 143 3.97 11.20 -16.79
CA ALA A 143 3.09 11.36 -17.93
C ALA A 143 2.27 10.09 -18.19
N ALA A 144 2.90 8.93 -18.00
CA ALA A 144 2.24 7.63 -18.09
C ALA A 144 1.63 7.26 -16.73
N PRO A 145 0.43 6.67 -16.70
CA PRO A 145 -0.16 6.14 -15.49
C PRO A 145 0.57 4.88 -15.01
N ASP A 146 0.48 4.60 -13.71
CA ASP A 146 1.08 3.41 -13.07
C ASP A 146 0.07 2.30 -12.79
N PHE A 147 -1.22 2.60 -12.91
CA PHE A 147 -2.29 1.63 -12.77
C PHE A 147 -3.54 2.06 -13.55
N ALA A 148 -4.20 1.09 -14.16
CA ALA A 148 -5.52 1.24 -14.73
C ALA A 148 -6.40 0.00 -14.46
N SER A 149 -7.70 0.24 -14.34
CA SER A 149 -8.70 -0.82 -14.31
C SER A 149 -9.87 -0.50 -15.23
N ALA A 150 -10.50 -1.54 -15.79
CA ALA A 150 -11.78 -1.44 -16.48
C ALA A 150 -12.74 -2.49 -15.92
N ILE A 151 -13.86 -2.03 -15.35
CA ILE A 151 -14.82 -2.88 -14.66
C ILE A 151 -16.16 -2.84 -15.40
N THR A 152 -16.66 -3.99 -15.83
CA THR A 152 -17.98 -4.13 -16.47
C THR A 152 -18.98 -4.78 -15.51
N ALA A 153 -20.13 -5.21 -16.02
CA ALA A 153 -21.08 -5.98 -15.22
C ALA A 153 -20.58 -7.41 -14.94
N GLU A 154 -19.74 -7.97 -15.82
CA GLU A 154 -19.33 -9.39 -15.75
C GLU A 154 -17.81 -9.58 -15.80
N SER A 155 -17.03 -8.50 -15.92
CA SER A 155 -15.57 -8.57 -15.99
C SER A 155 -14.83 -7.47 -15.23
N ALA A 156 -13.59 -7.78 -14.87
CA ALA A 156 -12.61 -6.84 -14.33
C ALA A 156 -11.27 -7.04 -15.04
N SER A 157 -10.74 -5.96 -15.60
CA SER A 157 -9.43 -5.93 -16.25
C SER A 157 -8.51 -4.96 -15.52
N PHE A 158 -7.23 -5.32 -15.39
CA PHE A 158 -6.20 -4.55 -14.71
C PHE A 158 -4.93 -4.47 -15.56
N ASP A 159 -4.29 -3.31 -15.57
CA ASP A 159 -2.95 -3.08 -16.11
C ASP A 159 -2.16 -2.23 -15.11
N TRP A 160 -0.98 -2.68 -14.70
CA TRP A 160 -0.21 -2.07 -13.61
C TRP A 160 1.30 -2.11 -13.83
N ASP A 161 2.00 -1.12 -13.28
CA ASP A 161 3.45 -1.16 -13.20
C ASP A 161 3.92 -2.22 -12.19
N LYS A 162 4.72 -3.17 -12.68
CA LYS A 162 5.18 -4.35 -11.93
C LYS A 162 6.13 -4.05 -10.77
N SER A 163 6.47 -2.79 -10.49
CA SER A 163 7.14 -2.35 -9.26
C SER A 163 8.34 -3.21 -8.82
N GLY A 164 9.09 -3.76 -9.79
CA GLY A 164 10.29 -4.56 -9.55
C GLY A 164 10.10 -6.06 -9.32
N SER A 165 8.87 -6.59 -9.24
CA SER A 165 8.63 -8.04 -9.12
C SER A 165 8.51 -8.70 -10.51
N PRO A 166 9.13 -9.88 -10.74
CA PRO A 166 9.12 -10.53 -12.06
C PRO A 166 7.76 -11.12 -12.42
N GLU A 167 7.02 -11.61 -11.44
CA GLU A 167 5.72 -12.26 -11.58
C GLU A 167 4.80 -11.87 -10.41
N TYR A 168 3.50 -11.81 -10.68
CA TYR A 168 2.45 -11.57 -9.70
C TYR A 168 1.45 -12.72 -9.73
N SER A 169 1.09 -13.25 -8.56
CA SER A 169 -0.12 -14.07 -8.38
C SER A 169 -1.34 -13.17 -8.25
N VAL A 170 -2.45 -13.59 -8.84
CA VAL A 170 -3.73 -12.88 -8.78
C VAL A 170 -4.74 -13.74 -8.05
N LEU A 171 -5.19 -13.25 -6.90
CA LEU A 171 -6.19 -13.90 -6.07
C LEU A 171 -7.50 -13.10 -6.11
N ARG A 172 -8.63 -13.79 -6.09
CA ARG A 172 -9.97 -13.23 -5.91
C ARG A 172 -10.65 -13.91 -4.72
N ASP A 173 -11.09 -13.12 -3.75
CA ASP A 173 -11.70 -13.57 -2.50
C ASP A 173 -10.84 -14.61 -1.74
N GLY A 174 -9.52 -14.52 -1.91
CA GLY A 174 -8.52 -15.41 -1.31
C GLY A 174 -8.15 -16.65 -2.14
N ASP A 175 -8.85 -16.92 -3.24
CA ASP A 175 -8.53 -18.02 -4.15
C ASP A 175 -7.66 -17.51 -5.31
N GLU A 176 -6.55 -18.18 -5.59
CA GLU A 176 -5.70 -17.88 -6.76
C GLU A 176 -6.44 -18.23 -8.06
N ILE A 177 -6.62 -17.23 -8.92
CA ILE A 177 -7.32 -17.34 -10.21
C ILE A 177 -6.37 -17.21 -11.42
N GLY A 178 -5.10 -16.87 -11.18
CA GLY A 178 -4.06 -16.86 -12.21
C GLY A 178 -2.79 -16.14 -11.77
N SER A 179 -1.88 -15.91 -12.73
CA SER A 179 -0.66 -15.12 -12.54
C SER A 179 -0.41 -14.19 -13.72
N SER A 180 0.48 -13.22 -13.55
CA SER A 180 0.86 -12.25 -14.57
C SER A 180 2.36 -11.94 -14.54
N THR A 181 3.00 -12.00 -15.70
CA THR A 181 4.42 -11.65 -15.88
C THR A 181 4.62 -10.34 -16.64
N ASP A 182 3.57 -9.75 -17.19
CA ASP A 182 3.59 -8.51 -17.96
C ASP A 182 2.84 -7.36 -17.28
N GLY A 183 2.18 -7.62 -16.14
CA GLY A 183 1.47 -6.60 -15.36
C GLY A 183 0.04 -6.40 -15.85
N LYS A 184 -0.54 -7.40 -16.50
CA LYS A 184 -1.91 -7.39 -17.00
C LYS A 184 -2.69 -8.60 -16.52
N PHE A 185 -3.97 -8.43 -16.24
CA PHE A 185 -4.88 -9.51 -15.90
C PHE A 185 -6.33 -9.18 -16.26
N THR A 186 -7.12 -10.19 -16.62
CA THR A 186 -8.56 -10.03 -16.89
C THR A 186 -9.34 -11.22 -16.34
N ASP A 187 -10.35 -10.92 -15.53
CA ASP A 187 -11.31 -11.87 -14.98
C ASP A 187 -12.67 -11.64 -15.64
N SER A 188 -13.20 -12.64 -16.34
CA SER A 188 -14.49 -12.60 -17.04
C SER A 188 -15.54 -13.57 -16.47
N SER A 189 -15.39 -13.89 -15.19
CA SER A 189 -16.27 -14.82 -14.49
C SER A 189 -17.10 -14.16 -13.39
N LEU A 190 -17.30 -12.84 -13.48
CA LEU A 190 -18.00 -12.05 -12.48
C LEU A 190 -19.49 -11.98 -12.74
N GLN A 191 -20.22 -11.58 -11.69
CA GLN A 191 -21.66 -11.37 -11.75
C GLN A 191 -22.00 -9.90 -11.54
N PRO A 192 -23.07 -9.38 -12.17
CA PRO A 192 -23.47 -7.99 -12.05
C PRO A 192 -23.81 -7.54 -10.63
N GLY A 193 -23.38 -6.31 -10.28
CA GLY A 193 -23.70 -5.62 -9.04
C GLY A 193 -23.06 -6.16 -7.76
N LEU A 194 -22.13 -7.13 -7.87
CA LEU A 194 -21.45 -7.78 -6.75
C LEU A 194 -20.07 -7.15 -6.49
N SER A 195 -19.58 -7.34 -5.26
CA SER A 195 -18.25 -6.92 -4.83
C SER A 195 -17.32 -8.11 -4.69
N TYR A 196 -16.06 -7.91 -5.10
CA TYR A 196 -14.99 -8.90 -5.08
C TYR A 196 -13.70 -8.26 -4.55
N ASP A 197 -12.94 -9.00 -3.75
CA ASP A 197 -11.65 -8.56 -3.24
C ASP A 197 -10.52 -9.23 -4.02
N TYR A 198 -9.74 -8.43 -4.74
CA TYR A 198 -8.56 -8.87 -5.48
C TYR A 198 -7.28 -8.58 -4.71
N LEU A 199 -6.33 -9.51 -4.77
CA LEU A 199 -4.96 -9.33 -4.31
C LEU A 199 -4.01 -9.63 -5.48
N LEU A 200 -3.26 -8.60 -5.90
CA LEU A 200 -2.11 -8.73 -6.79
C LEU A 200 -0.87 -8.84 -5.92
N GLU A 201 -0.27 -10.02 -5.84
CA GLU A 201 0.84 -10.31 -4.93
C GLU A 201 2.10 -10.67 -5.73
N GLY A 202 3.16 -9.89 -5.59
CA GLY A 202 4.44 -10.17 -6.24
C GLY A 202 5.24 -11.26 -5.51
N GLU A 203 6.30 -11.75 -6.15
CA GLU A 203 7.27 -12.59 -5.45
C GLU A 203 7.98 -11.84 -4.30
N ALA A 204 8.27 -12.58 -3.22
CA ALA A 204 9.03 -12.05 -2.09
C ALA A 204 10.50 -11.79 -2.46
N ASP A 205 11.06 -10.67 -2.02
CA ASP A 205 12.48 -10.36 -2.16
C ASP A 205 13.37 -11.20 -1.20
N GLU A 206 14.70 -11.02 -1.27
CA GLU A 206 15.66 -11.75 -0.41
C GLU A 206 15.44 -11.51 1.10
N LEU A 207 14.72 -10.45 1.47
CA LEU A 207 14.39 -10.07 2.84
C LEU A 207 12.97 -10.52 3.23
N GLY A 208 12.21 -11.13 2.31
CA GLY A 208 10.85 -11.57 2.51
C GLY A 208 9.80 -10.46 2.34
N ASN A 209 10.16 -9.30 1.79
CA ASN A 209 9.20 -8.25 1.47
C ASN A 209 8.47 -8.61 0.19
N VAL A 210 7.16 -8.40 0.19
CA VAL A 210 6.28 -8.69 -0.95
C VAL A 210 5.69 -7.36 -1.41
N ALA A 211 5.74 -7.08 -2.70
CA ALA A 211 4.97 -5.97 -3.26
C ALA A 211 3.53 -6.44 -3.44
N SER A 212 2.55 -5.70 -2.90
CA SER A 212 1.15 -6.09 -3.04
C SER A 212 0.22 -4.93 -3.35
N ARG A 213 -0.87 -5.24 -4.06
CA ARG A 213 -1.98 -4.33 -4.32
C ARG A 213 -3.29 -5.07 -4.07
N SER A 214 -4.00 -4.65 -3.03
CA SER A 214 -5.36 -5.10 -2.71
C SER A 214 -6.39 -4.14 -3.32
N LEU A 215 -7.37 -4.67 -4.05
CA LEU A 215 -8.41 -3.92 -4.75
C LEU A 215 -9.78 -4.47 -4.34
N THR A 216 -10.72 -3.60 -3.96
CA THR A 216 -12.13 -3.99 -3.87
C THR A 216 -12.83 -3.50 -5.13
N VAL A 217 -13.36 -4.44 -5.91
CA VAL A 217 -14.03 -4.17 -7.18
C VAL A 217 -15.52 -4.42 -7.02
N ARG A 218 -16.35 -3.45 -7.39
CA ARG A 218 -17.79 -3.64 -7.52
C ARG A 218 -18.19 -3.60 -8.98
N THR A 219 -18.72 -4.70 -9.50
CA THR A 219 -19.21 -4.79 -10.88
C THR A 219 -20.43 -3.90 -11.08
N LEU A 220 -20.62 -3.45 -12.32
CA LEU A 220 -21.81 -2.71 -12.73
C LEU A 220 -23.06 -3.60 -12.65
N GLY A 221 -24.24 -3.00 -12.47
CA GLY A 221 -25.51 -3.73 -12.50
C GLY A 221 -25.96 -4.06 -13.94
N GLU A 222 -26.81 -5.08 -14.09
CA GLU A 222 -27.38 -5.51 -15.40
C GLU A 222 -28.14 -4.41 -16.16
N SER A 223 -28.59 -3.36 -15.45
CA SER A 223 -29.47 -2.33 -15.98
C SER A 223 -29.08 -0.93 -15.54
N ASP A 224 -27.79 -0.70 -15.24
CA ASP A 224 -27.30 0.63 -14.88
C ASP A 224 -27.57 1.61 -16.03
N ASN A 225 -28.70 2.32 -15.89
CA ASN A 225 -29.12 3.36 -16.81
C ASN A 225 -28.11 4.50 -16.69
N ARG A 226 -27.60 4.93 -17.86
CA ARG A 226 -26.68 6.06 -18.09
C ARG A 226 -27.24 7.41 -17.64
N SER A 227 -27.62 7.54 -16.38
CA SER A 227 -28.08 8.79 -15.78
C SER A 227 -27.08 9.26 -14.72
N ASP A 228 -26.81 10.56 -14.70
CA ASP A 228 -25.83 11.23 -13.84
C ASP A 228 -25.98 10.97 -12.33
N GLN A 229 -27.08 10.34 -11.88
CA GLN A 229 -27.35 10.05 -10.48
C GLN A 229 -26.84 8.67 -10.01
N VAL A 230 -26.41 7.79 -10.93
CA VAL A 230 -25.67 6.54 -10.62
C VAL A 230 -24.15 6.79 -10.56
N LEU A 231 -23.70 7.97 -11.01
CA LEU A 231 -22.30 8.41 -11.04
C LEU A 231 -21.80 9.05 -9.73
N GLN A 232 -22.46 8.84 -8.59
CA GLN A 232 -21.78 9.00 -7.30
C GLN A 232 -20.94 7.75 -7.12
N PRO A 233 -19.66 7.76 -7.53
CA PRO A 233 -19.06 6.59 -8.15
C PRO A 233 -19.05 5.40 -7.20
N LEU A 234 -19.18 4.21 -7.78
CA LEU A 234 -19.00 2.91 -7.14
C LEU A 234 -17.53 2.66 -6.69
N GLY A 235 -16.89 3.68 -6.13
CA GLY A 235 -15.46 3.72 -5.85
C GLY A 235 -14.98 5.17 -5.79
N TYR A 236 -15.66 6.03 -5.05
CA TYR A 236 -15.19 7.38 -4.74
C TYR A 236 -15.41 7.63 -3.26
N GLN A 237 -14.41 8.17 -2.59
CA GLN A 237 -14.44 8.45 -1.17
C GLN A 237 -15.27 9.72 -0.96
N PRO A 238 -16.51 9.60 -0.44
CA PRO A 238 -17.46 10.70 -0.40
C PRO A 238 -17.07 11.73 0.66
N TYR A 239 -16.54 11.27 1.80
CA TYR A 239 -16.29 12.13 2.95
C TYR A 239 -14.82 12.23 3.30
N THR A 240 -14.18 11.10 3.60
CA THR A 240 -12.81 11.12 4.10
C THR A 240 -12.05 9.86 3.74
N THR A 241 -10.73 10.00 3.63
CA THR A 241 -9.80 8.89 3.65
C THR A 241 -8.72 9.19 4.67
N ALA A 242 -8.39 8.21 5.52
CA ALA A 242 -7.33 8.38 6.50
C ALA A 242 -6.23 7.33 6.34
N TYR A 243 -5.03 7.73 6.73
CA TYR A 243 -3.85 6.92 6.87
C TYR A 243 -3.45 6.93 8.34
N ASP A 244 -3.18 5.76 8.92
CA ASP A 244 -2.69 5.63 10.29
C ASP A 244 -1.52 4.65 10.33
N TYR A 245 -0.34 5.14 10.70
CA TYR A 245 0.86 4.32 10.86
C TYR A 245 1.29 4.31 12.32
N LYS A 246 1.38 3.11 12.89
CA LYS A 246 1.78 2.88 14.27
C LYS A 246 2.97 1.94 14.35
N THR A 247 3.74 2.12 15.41
CA THR A 247 4.75 1.16 15.85
C THR A 247 4.39 0.63 17.22
N PHE A 248 4.69 -0.64 17.52
CA PHE A 248 4.40 -1.25 18.82
C PHE A 248 5.34 -2.40 19.16
N ILE A 249 5.46 -2.69 20.45
CA ILE A 249 6.22 -3.80 21.01
C ILE A 249 5.22 -4.91 21.40
N PRO A 250 5.21 -6.06 20.71
CA PRO A 250 4.21 -7.10 20.97
C PRO A 250 4.26 -7.67 22.40
N ASN A 251 5.46 -7.75 22.97
CA ASN A 251 5.68 -8.28 24.31
C ASN A 251 5.17 -7.33 25.40
N ASP A 252 4.87 -7.87 26.58
CA ASP A 252 4.49 -7.09 27.77
C ASP A 252 5.67 -6.31 28.37
N LYS A 253 6.87 -6.87 28.26
CA LYS A 253 8.12 -6.24 28.67
C LYS A 253 9.28 -6.71 27.81
N VAL A 254 10.32 -5.89 27.73
CA VAL A 254 11.54 -6.20 27.00
C VAL A 254 12.77 -5.96 27.89
N ASN A 255 13.64 -6.97 27.96
CA ASN A 255 14.94 -6.93 28.62
C ASN A 255 16.04 -7.44 27.67
N ASN A 256 16.43 -6.68 26.65
CA ASN A 256 17.65 -7.10 25.95
C ASN A 256 18.48 -5.98 25.27
N PHE A 257 19.76 -6.04 25.61
CA PHE A 257 21.01 -5.63 24.95
C PHE A 257 21.21 -4.20 24.40
N ALA A 258 20.41 -3.71 23.46
CA ALA A 258 20.56 -2.32 22.98
C ALA A 258 20.20 -1.30 24.08
N ALA A 259 19.36 -1.74 25.03
CA ALA A 259 18.87 -0.98 26.16
C ALA A 259 19.89 -0.78 27.32
N GLN A 260 21.10 -1.34 27.24
CA GLN A 260 22.14 -1.07 28.26
C GLN A 260 23.11 0.05 27.86
N LEU A 261 23.23 0.38 26.58
CA LEU A 261 24.09 1.47 26.14
C LEU A 261 23.41 2.81 26.42
N GLY A 262 23.58 3.26 27.66
CA GLY A 262 23.16 4.57 28.14
C GLY A 262 21.66 4.73 28.39
N CYS A 263 20.88 3.64 28.48
CA CYS A 263 19.48 3.73 28.92
C CYS A 263 19.29 3.60 30.44
N GLY A 264 20.36 3.28 31.16
CA GLY A 264 20.37 3.19 32.62
C GLY A 264 19.41 2.14 33.17
N LEU A 265 19.26 0.99 32.49
CA LEU A 265 18.56 -0.17 33.04
C LEU A 265 19.51 -0.99 33.93
N GLU A 266 19.07 -1.30 35.15
CA GLU A 266 19.69 -2.32 35.99
C GLU A 266 19.41 -3.74 35.44
N SER A 267 20.14 -4.75 35.94
CA SER A 267 20.09 -6.11 35.39
C SER A 267 18.72 -6.80 35.49
N ASP A 268 17.86 -6.34 36.41
CA ASP A 268 16.54 -6.87 36.68
C ASP A 268 15.42 -5.85 36.37
N GLU A 269 15.74 -4.79 35.63
CA GLU A 269 14.79 -3.80 35.12
C GLU A 269 14.40 -4.07 33.66
N PHE A 270 13.22 -3.57 33.28
CA PHE A 270 12.63 -3.80 31.95
C PHE A 270 12.01 -2.51 31.41
N PHE A 271 11.87 -2.42 30.08
CA PHE A 271 10.89 -1.51 29.50
C PHE A 271 9.55 -2.21 29.31
N MET A 272 8.46 -1.52 29.65
CA MET A 272 7.10 -1.98 29.37
C MET A 272 6.84 -1.93 27.86
N GLY A 273 6.33 -3.03 27.30
CA GLY A 273 5.86 -3.09 25.92
C GLY A 273 4.35 -2.86 25.81
N ASP A 274 3.79 -3.07 24.62
CA ASP A 274 2.38 -2.84 24.33
C ASP A 274 1.49 -4.06 24.65
N ASN A 275 2.09 -5.24 24.84
CA ASN A 275 1.39 -6.50 25.13
C ASN A 275 0.20 -6.76 24.20
N ARG A 276 0.42 -6.69 22.89
CA ARG A 276 -0.64 -6.86 21.90
C ARG A 276 -0.13 -7.46 20.61
N ASN A 277 -1.06 -7.96 19.81
CA ASN A 277 -0.82 -8.29 18.41
C ASN A 277 -1.18 -7.10 17.51
N PHE A 278 -1.10 -7.31 16.20
CA PHE A 278 -1.65 -6.38 15.22
C PHE A 278 -3.14 -6.16 15.50
N ILE A 279 -3.53 -4.89 15.56
CA ILE A 279 -4.92 -4.51 15.80
C ILE A 279 -5.19 -3.15 15.14
N GLY A 280 -6.27 -3.10 14.38
CA GLY A 280 -6.71 -1.90 13.68
C GLY A 280 -6.99 -0.72 14.63
N PRO A 281 -7.02 0.52 14.13
CA PRO A 281 -7.15 1.72 14.96
C PRO A 281 -8.50 1.82 15.68
N GLY A 282 -9.57 1.30 15.07
CA GLY A 282 -10.93 1.34 15.60
C GLY A 282 -11.60 2.71 15.43
N ALA A 283 -12.87 2.81 15.85
CA ALA A 283 -13.69 4.02 15.67
C ALA A 283 -13.24 5.23 16.51
N GLY A 284 -12.40 5.01 17.53
CA GLY A 284 -11.86 6.09 18.37
C GLY A 284 -10.61 6.77 17.80
N ALA A 285 -10.08 6.26 16.68
CA ALA A 285 -8.88 6.81 16.06
C ALA A 285 -9.08 8.27 15.61
N PRO A 286 -8.04 9.13 15.71
CA PRO A 286 -6.69 8.81 16.17
C PRO A 286 -6.48 8.92 17.69
N TYR A 287 -7.48 9.33 18.47
CA TYR A 287 -7.27 9.69 19.88
C TYR A 287 -7.45 8.53 20.87
N SER A 288 -8.24 7.54 20.50
CA SER A 288 -8.53 6.35 21.30
C SER A 288 -8.26 5.11 20.46
N THR A 289 -6.99 4.71 20.40
CA THR A 289 -6.51 3.52 19.67
C THR A 289 -5.82 2.54 20.62
N PRO A 290 -5.60 1.29 20.19
CA PRO A 290 -4.72 0.37 20.92
C PRO A 290 -3.33 0.97 21.18
N SER A 291 -2.68 0.53 22.26
CA SER A 291 -1.36 1.04 22.71
C SER A 291 -0.31 1.05 21.58
N TYR A 292 0.60 2.03 21.57
CA TYR A 292 1.65 2.15 20.56
C TYR A 292 2.91 2.80 21.14
N ARG A 293 4.03 2.69 20.42
CA ARG A 293 5.25 3.48 20.66
C ARG A 293 5.19 4.81 19.93
N THR A 294 4.78 4.80 18.67
CA THR A 294 4.54 6.02 17.87
C THR A 294 3.29 5.86 17.02
N GLN A 295 2.61 6.97 16.73
CA GLN A 295 1.48 7.06 15.81
C GLN A 295 1.59 8.30 14.91
N MET A 296 1.42 8.10 13.61
CA MET A 296 1.30 9.15 12.60
C MET A 296 0.00 8.94 11.83
N PHE A 297 -0.96 9.83 12.06
CA PHE A 297 -2.27 9.82 11.43
C PHE A 297 -2.42 11.03 10.51
N LEU A 298 -2.96 10.81 9.31
CA LEU A 298 -3.34 11.87 8.38
C LEU A 298 -4.75 11.57 7.85
N ASN A 299 -5.60 12.58 7.81
CA ASN A 299 -6.94 12.51 7.27
C ASN A 299 -7.14 13.54 6.16
N VAL A 300 -7.54 13.05 5.00
CA VAL A 300 -8.03 13.83 3.87
C VAL A 300 -9.53 13.99 4.01
N ASN A 301 -10.02 15.23 3.99
CA ASN A 301 -11.44 15.52 3.95
C ASN A 301 -11.88 15.86 2.53
N TRP A 302 -12.59 14.95 1.88
CA TRP A 302 -13.11 15.09 0.52
C TRP A 302 -14.46 15.83 0.44
N ASP A 303 -15.13 16.01 1.57
CA ASP A 303 -16.47 16.63 1.67
C ASP A 303 -16.42 18.16 1.55
N ASN A 304 -15.24 18.77 1.70
CA ASN A 304 -15.08 20.21 1.49
C ASN A 304 -14.68 20.53 0.03
N THR A 305 -14.94 21.76 -0.39
CA THR A 305 -14.57 22.20 -1.75
C THR A 305 -13.04 22.25 -1.86
N ALA A 306 -12.50 21.74 -2.97
CA ALA A 306 -11.07 21.82 -3.24
C ALA A 306 -10.56 23.28 -3.09
N PRO A 307 -9.39 23.49 -2.45
CA PRO A 307 -8.46 22.47 -1.96
C PRO A 307 -8.90 21.79 -0.64
N TYR A 308 -8.80 20.47 -0.60
CA TYR A 308 -9.29 19.64 0.50
C TYR A 308 -8.53 19.85 1.82
N ASP A 309 -9.21 19.71 2.96
CA ASP A 309 -8.55 19.83 4.27
C ASP A 309 -7.69 18.60 4.55
N LEU A 310 -6.41 18.84 4.85
CA LEU A 310 -5.45 17.80 5.25
C LEU A 310 -5.11 17.99 6.72
N THR A 311 -5.72 17.17 7.57
CA THR A 311 -5.48 17.21 9.02
C THR A 311 -4.58 16.07 9.44
N TYR A 312 -3.75 16.29 10.45
CA TYR A 312 -2.86 15.27 10.98
C TYR A 312 -2.88 15.21 12.50
N VAL A 313 -2.51 14.05 13.04
CA VAL A 313 -2.25 13.82 14.45
C VAL A 313 -0.98 12.98 14.59
N LYS A 314 -0.09 13.39 15.48
CA LYS A 314 1.11 12.64 15.86
C LYS A 314 1.10 12.38 17.36
N SER A 315 1.58 11.23 17.77
CA SER A 315 1.74 10.90 19.19
C SER A 315 2.90 9.94 19.43
N VAL A 316 3.57 10.12 20.56
CA VAL A 316 4.58 9.21 21.09
C VAL A 316 4.05 8.63 22.40
N GLY A 317 3.95 7.30 22.45
CA GLY A 317 3.54 6.58 23.65
C GLY A 317 4.59 6.72 24.76
N PRO A 318 4.19 6.76 26.04
CA PRO A 318 5.13 6.85 27.14
C PRO A 318 6.03 5.60 27.21
N THR A 319 7.31 5.82 27.42
CA THR A 319 8.26 4.77 27.82
C THR A 319 8.19 4.63 29.34
N ARG A 320 7.92 3.40 29.81
CA ARG A 320 7.85 3.07 31.23
C ARG A 320 8.93 2.07 31.58
N LYS A 321 9.73 2.40 32.58
CA LYS A 321 10.71 1.50 33.19
C LYS A 321 10.05 0.73 34.32
N LEU A 322 10.30 -0.58 34.38
CA LEU A 322 9.75 -1.51 35.36
C LEU A 322 10.87 -2.09 36.22
N ASN A 323 10.60 -2.32 37.50
CA ASN A 323 11.46 -3.14 38.38
C ASN A 323 11.25 -4.64 38.13
N SER A 324 11.97 -5.49 38.87
CA SER A 324 11.85 -6.96 38.79
C SER A 324 10.49 -7.52 39.18
N SER A 325 9.70 -6.79 39.96
CA SER A 325 8.33 -7.16 40.33
C SER A 325 7.29 -6.75 39.27
N GLY A 326 7.68 -5.94 38.29
CA GLY A 326 6.79 -5.40 37.25
C GLY A 326 6.16 -4.05 37.58
N ASP A 327 6.54 -3.42 38.69
CA ASP A 327 6.04 -2.08 39.04
C ASP A 327 6.73 -1.01 38.21
N VAL A 328 5.96 0.00 37.78
CA VAL A 328 6.51 1.18 37.10
C VAL A 328 7.33 2.01 38.08
N ILE A 329 8.61 2.19 37.79
CA ILE A 329 9.54 2.98 38.61
C ILE A 329 9.82 4.35 38.00
N GLU A 330 9.73 4.48 36.67
CA GLU A 330 9.91 5.76 35.99
C GLU A 330 9.11 5.79 34.68
N THR A 331 8.60 6.97 34.31
CA THR A 331 7.92 7.20 33.03
C THR A 331 8.51 8.44 32.37
N ARG A 332 8.87 8.33 31.08
CA ARG A 332 9.28 9.46 30.23
C ARG A 332 8.62 9.33 28.87
N THR A 333 8.47 10.43 28.17
CA THR A 333 7.93 10.45 26.81
C THR A 333 8.94 11.17 25.91
N ALA A 334 9.29 10.55 24.78
CA ALA A 334 10.15 11.19 23.80
C ALA A 334 9.40 12.30 23.04
N SER A 335 10.18 13.21 22.46
CA SER A 335 9.65 14.25 21.58
C SER A 335 9.17 13.66 20.25
N ASP A 336 8.12 14.26 19.67
CA ASP A 336 7.61 13.93 18.33
C ASP A 336 8.30 14.74 17.21
N ALA A 337 9.36 15.49 17.54
CA ALA A 337 10.06 16.37 16.59
C ALA A 337 10.67 15.62 15.40
N GLY A 338 11.06 14.36 15.57
CA GLY A 338 11.57 13.50 14.50
C GLY A 338 10.48 12.80 13.69
N MET A 339 9.20 13.10 13.92
CA MET A 339 8.06 12.54 13.17
C MET A 339 7.51 13.63 12.24
N VAL A 340 7.80 13.52 10.94
CA VAL A 340 7.56 14.60 9.97
C VAL A 340 6.82 14.07 8.75
N PHE A 341 5.69 14.69 8.43
CA PHE A 341 5.07 14.59 7.10
C PHE A 341 5.84 15.52 6.15
N GLN A 342 6.39 14.96 5.09
CA GLN A 342 7.26 15.66 4.16
C GLN A 342 6.49 16.06 2.91
N ASN A 343 6.63 17.31 2.49
CA ASN A 343 6.08 17.84 1.24
C ASN A 343 4.64 17.37 0.92
N PRO A 344 3.67 17.53 1.85
CA PRO A 344 2.30 17.20 1.51
C PRO A 344 1.83 18.03 0.32
N THR A 345 1.21 17.35 -0.64
CA THR A 345 0.72 17.94 -1.89
C THR A 345 -0.70 17.47 -2.18
N ARG A 346 -1.52 18.36 -2.74
CA ARG A 346 -2.83 18.07 -3.32
C ARG A 346 -2.78 18.32 -4.82
N SER A 347 -3.27 17.38 -5.61
CA SER A 347 -3.38 17.51 -7.06
C SER A 347 -4.67 16.82 -7.50
N GLY A 348 -5.74 17.58 -7.75
CA GLY A 348 -7.05 17.05 -8.13
C GLY A 348 -7.56 15.96 -7.16
N ASN A 349 -7.62 14.72 -7.63
CA ASN A 349 -8.10 13.55 -6.91
C ASN A 349 -6.99 12.78 -6.16
N LEU A 350 -5.79 13.37 -6.02
CA LEU A 350 -4.64 12.77 -5.37
C LEU A 350 -4.09 13.65 -4.26
N VAL A 351 -3.82 13.02 -3.11
CA VAL A 351 -2.98 13.58 -2.04
C VAL A 351 -1.71 12.76 -1.91
N THR A 352 -0.56 13.42 -1.90
CA THR A 352 0.75 12.79 -1.71
C THR A 352 1.50 13.42 -0.54
N PHE A 353 2.33 12.64 0.13
CA PHE A 353 3.27 13.14 1.13
C PHE A 353 4.35 12.08 1.41
N GLY A 354 5.55 12.49 1.77
CA GLY A 354 6.54 11.60 2.37
C GLY A 354 6.36 11.51 3.90
N VAL A 355 7.03 10.53 4.51
CA VAL A 355 7.14 10.43 5.97
C VAL A 355 8.60 10.22 6.33
N SER A 356 9.12 11.07 7.21
CA SER A 356 10.40 10.84 7.90
C SER A 356 10.12 10.60 9.37
N HIS A 357 10.65 9.49 9.89
CA HIS A 357 10.47 9.11 11.27
C HIS A 357 11.79 8.71 11.92
N GLU A 358 12.15 9.42 12.99
CA GLU A 358 13.23 9.02 13.91
C GLU A 358 12.85 9.42 15.34
N VAL A 359 12.47 8.44 16.16
CA VAL A 359 12.12 8.67 17.57
C VAL A 359 13.01 7.79 18.45
N GLY A 360 13.87 8.43 19.23
CA GLY A 360 14.73 7.77 20.22
C GLY A 360 13.97 7.44 21.51
N ASP A 361 14.49 6.48 22.26
CA ASP A 361 14.00 6.21 23.60
C ASP A 361 14.48 7.32 24.57
N PRO A 362 13.58 7.96 25.37
CA PRO A 362 13.93 9.09 26.24
C PRO A 362 14.80 8.72 27.46
N PHE A 363 15.05 7.43 27.69
CA PHE A 363 16.03 6.95 28.66
C PHE A 363 17.39 6.72 28.03
N CYS A 364 17.46 6.40 26.74
CA CYS A 364 18.66 6.00 26.02
C CYS A 364 19.44 7.19 25.44
N VAL A 365 20.77 7.04 25.35
CA VAL A 365 21.64 7.99 24.63
C VAL A 365 21.77 7.68 23.14
N ALA A 366 21.38 6.47 22.72
CA ALA A 366 21.47 6.01 21.35
C ALA A 366 20.34 5.03 21.03
N GLY A 367 20.03 4.92 19.74
CA GLY A 367 18.99 4.04 19.22
C GLY A 367 17.66 4.78 19.00
N ALA A 368 17.01 4.49 17.88
CA ALA A 368 15.72 5.07 17.53
C ALA A 368 14.92 4.16 16.63
N VAL A 369 13.59 4.27 16.71
CA VAL A 369 12.68 3.68 15.73
C VAL A 369 12.74 4.53 14.46
N ARG A 370 13.11 3.90 13.35
CA ARG A 370 13.30 4.58 12.06
C ARG A 370 12.50 3.95 10.95
N TYR A 371 11.82 4.80 10.20
CA TYR A 371 11.26 4.46 8.90
C TYR A 371 11.17 5.72 8.05
N SER A 372 11.18 5.55 6.74
CA SER A 372 11.04 6.61 5.77
C SER A 372 10.11 6.13 4.68
N LEU A 373 8.96 6.76 4.54
CA LEU A 373 8.10 6.54 3.39
C LEU A 373 8.43 7.61 2.37
N THR A 374 8.92 7.20 1.21
CA THR A 374 9.22 8.10 0.11
C THR A 374 7.93 8.80 -0.31
N TRP A 375 6.85 8.02 -0.44
CA TRP A 375 5.51 8.54 -0.72
C TRP A 375 4.45 7.72 -0.01
N VAL A 376 3.41 8.43 0.41
CA VAL A 376 2.08 7.92 0.67
C VAL A 376 1.18 8.59 -0.37
N LYS A 377 0.40 7.79 -1.09
CA LYS A 377 -0.56 8.26 -2.11
C LYS A 377 -1.96 7.94 -1.61
N ILE A 378 -2.84 8.93 -1.61
CA ILE A 378 -4.25 8.76 -1.26
C ILE A 378 -5.07 9.26 -2.45
N TYR A 379 -5.62 8.31 -3.20
CA TYR A 379 -6.48 8.56 -4.35
C TYR A 379 -7.94 8.66 -3.90
N ARG A 380 -8.68 9.61 -4.48
CA ARG A 380 -10.09 9.82 -4.15
C ARG A 380 -10.96 8.66 -4.59
N SER A 381 -10.53 7.83 -5.55
CA SER A 381 -11.18 6.56 -5.84
C SER A 381 -11.23 5.59 -4.65
N GLY A 382 -10.42 5.83 -3.62
CA GLY A 382 -10.33 4.95 -2.46
C GLY A 382 -9.17 3.98 -2.53
N SER A 383 -8.08 4.31 -3.25
CA SER A 383 -6.79 3.61 -3.11
C SER A 383 -5.85 4.39 -2.20
N VAL A 384 -5.17 3.69 -1.30
CA VAL A 384 -4.06 4.21 -0.49
C VAL A 384 -2.83 3.36 -0.72
N SER A 385 -1.73 3.99 -1.12
CA SER A 385 -0.45 3.33 -1.37
C SER A 385 0.65 3.90 -0.48
N ILE A 386 1.57 3.04 -0.04
CA ILE A 386 2.79 3.45 0.67
C ILE A 386 4.01 2.82 0.01
N GLU A 387 5.06 3.62 -0.14
CA GLU A 387 6.35 3.18 -0.65
C GLU A 387 7.48 3.74 0.22
N GLY A 388 8.47 2.93 0.55
CA GLY A 388 9.66 3.38 1.25
C GLY A 388 10.35 2.24 1.97
N SER A 389 10.82 2.50 3.18
CA SER A 389 11.51 1.49 3.98
C SER A 389 11.34 1.69 5.48
N ARG A 390 11.54 0.62 6.23
CA ARG A 390 11.62 0.64 7.70
C ARG A 390 12.90 -0.03 8.19
N GLN A 391 13.31 0.32 9.40
CA GLN A 391 14.13 -0.60 10.19
C GLN A 391 13.25 -1.72 10.74
N PRO A 392 13.79 -2.94 10.94
CA PRO A 392 13.00 -4.13 11.24
C PRO A 392 12.56 -4.21 12.72
N VAL A 393 12.58 -3.08 13.45
CA VAL A 393 12.19 -3.03 14.87
C VAL A 393 11.55 -1.67 15.22
N PRO A 394 10.48 -1.62 16.04
CA PRO A 394 9.74 -2.74 16.63
C PRO A 394 8.79 -3.37 15.60
N SER A 395 7.55 -3.72 15.96
CA SER A 395 6.55 -4.10 14.95
C SER A 395 5.92 -2.84 14.37
N HIS A 396 5.62 -2.87 13.08
CA HIS A 396 5.05 -1.76 12.32
C HIS A 396 3.70 -2.16 11.76
N GLU A 397 2.74 -1.26 11.81
CA GLU A 397 1.41 -1.46 11.24
C GLU A 397 0.92 -0.16 10.60
N ALA A 398 0.34 -0.26 9.42
CA ALA A 398 -0.35 0.83 8.74
C ALA A 398 -1.75 0.40 8.33
N TYR A 399 -2.69 1.33 8.42
CA TYR A 399 -4.08 1.10 8.04
C TYR A 399 -4.59 2.28 7.22
N ALA A 400 -5.51 1.99 6.31
CA ALA A 400 -6.27 2.99 5.57
C ALA A 400 -7.73 2.96 6.04
N ARG A 401 -8.32 4.13 6.24
CA ARG A 401 -9.75 4.29 6.54
C ARG A 401 -10.46 4.82 5.32
N PHE A 402 -11.56 4.18 4.97
CA PHE A 402 -12.42 4.56 3.85
C PHE A 402 -13.81 4.92 4.37
N SER A 403 -14.48 5.83 3.68
CA SER A 403 -15.85 6.22 3.98
C SER A 403 -16.80 5.74 2.89
N SER A 404 -17.97 5.30 3.28
CA SER A 404 -19.06 4.92 2.37
C SER A 404 -20.05 6.06 2.21
N SER A 405 -20.91 5.99 1.20
CA SER A 405 -21.92 7.03 0.91
C SER A 405 -22.92 7.24 2.06
N ASP A 406 -23.17 6.20 2.86
CA ASP A 406 -24.00 6.26 4.07
C ASP A 406 -23.27 6.85 5.30
N GLY A 407 -21.99 7.24 5.15
CA GLY A 407 -21.15 7.78 6.20
C GLY A 407 -20.49 6.73 7.09
N SER A 408 -20.69 5.44 6.82
CA SER A 408 -19.97 4.38 7.53
C SER A 408 -18.48 4.40 7.17
N GLU A 409 -17.65 4.00 8.13
CA GLU A 409 -16.20 4.00 7.99
C GLU A 409 -15.66 2.58 8.14
N SER A 410 -14.78 2.17 7.24
CA SER A 410 -14.10 0.87 7.28
C SER A 410 -12.58 1.07 7.35
N TRP A 411 -11.93 0.30 8.21
CA TRP A 411 -10.47 0.24 8.29
C TRP A 411 -9.98 -1.00 7.57
N LYS A 412 -9.05 -0.82 6.64
CA LYS A 412 -8.33 -1.94 5.98
C LYS A 412 -6.87 -1.91 6.37
N THR A 413 -6.30 -3.11 6.52
CA THR A 413 -4.86 -3.29 6.71
C THR A 413 -4.14 -2.86 5.45
N LEU A 414 -3.20 -1.92 5.58
CA LEU A 414 -2.33 -1.48 4.49
C LEU A 414 -0.96 -2.16 4.59
N TYR A 415 -0.43 -2.31 5.81
CA TYR A 415 0.87 -2.92 6.03
C TYR A 415 0.97 -3.47 7.43
N GLN A 416 1.58 -4.64 7.60
CA GLN A 416 1.93 -5.20 8.90
C GLN A 416 3.27 -5.92 8.79
N ALA A 417 4.19 -5.60 9.70
CA ALA A 417 5.47 -6.28 9.74
C ALA A 417 5.94 -6.47 11.18
N THR A 418 6.33 -7.70 11.48
CA THR A 418 6.76 -8.08 12.83
C THR A 418 8.17 -7.56 13.08
N GLY A 419 8.42 -7.09 14.30
CA GLY A 419 9.75 -6.70 14.74
C GLY A 419 10.68 -7.91 14.94
N THR A 420 11.96 -7.76 14.61
CA THR A 420 12.95 -8.84 14.76
C THR A 420 13.74 -8.72 16.07
N ASN A 421 14.69 -7.78 16.14
CA ASN A 421 15.58 -7.60 17.28
C ASN A 421 15.83 -6.11 17.56
N PHE A 422 15.77 -5.71 18.83
CA PHE A 422 16.03 -4.34 19.29
C PHE A 422 17.45 -3.83 19.04
N ASN A 423 18.42 -4.68 18.70
CA ASN A 423 19.73 -4.23 18.18
C ASN A 423 19.60 -3.36 16.92
N CYS A 424 18.53 -3.54 16.13
CA CYS A 424 18.26 -2.75 14.93
C CYS A 424 17.82 -1.31 15.22
N LEU A 425 17.63 -0.93 16.50
CA LEU A 425 17.46 0.47 16.89
C LEU A 425 18.75 1.27 16.65
N LEU A 426 19.92 0.60 16.71
CA LEU A 426 21.20 1.22 16.45
C LEU A 426 21.43 1.36 14.93
N PRO A 427 21.98 2.51 14.48
CA PRO A 427 22.18 2.74 13.05
C PRO A 427 23.17 1.72 12.46
N ALA A 428 22.93 1.33 11.21
CA ALA A 428 23.77 0.44 10.41
C ALA A 428 23.96 -0.99 10.95
N ILE A 429 23.18 -1.42 11.97
CA ILE A 429 23.22 -2.80 12.46
C ILE A 429 22.37 -3.73 11.59
N CYS A 430 21.23 -3.24 11.10
CA CYS A 430 20.30 -4.02 10.30
C CYS A 430 20.03 -3.32 8.97
N THR A 431 19.83 -4.12 7.94
CA THR A 431 19.37 -3.65 6.63
C THR A 431 17.94 -3.14 6.76
N SER A 432 17.62 -2.03 6.09
CA SER A 432 16.24 -1.58 5.98
C SER A 432 15.43 -2.57 5.14
N GLU A 433 14.18 -2.76 5.52
CA GLU A 433 13.20 -3.55 4.76
C GLU A 433 12.37 -2.60 3.89
N ASN A 434 12.15 -2.99 2.63
CA ASN A 434 11.35 -2.20 1.70
C ASN A 434 9.86 -2.35 2.01
N ILE A 435 9.10 -1.31 1.71
CA ILE A 435 7.65 -1.27 1.81
C ILE A 435 7.13 -0.83 0.46
N ASN A 436 6.22 -1.61 -0.12
CA ASN A 436 5.47 -1.23 -1.32
C ASN A 436 4.11 -1.90 -1.29
N GLU A 437 3.13 -1.20 -0.72
CA GLU A 437 1.82 -1.75 -0.44
C GLU A 437 0.73 -0.80 -0.93
N THR A 438 -0.33 -1.36 -1.52
CA THR A 438 -1.54 -0.62 -1.85
C THR A 438 -2.77 -1.34 -1.32
N VAL A 439 -3.70 -0.60 -0.74
CA VAL A 439 -5.02 -1.11 -0.34
C VAL A 439 -6.10 -0.21 -0.89
N SER A 440 -7.22 -0.80 -1.33
CA SER A 440 -8.39 -0.04 -1.77
C SER A 440 -9.62 -0.34 -0.94
N GLY A 441 -10.48 0.68 -0.77
CA GLY A 441 -11.63 0.75 0.14
C GLY A 441 -12.92 0.20 -0.40
#